data_AF-A0A0G1XE29-F1
#
_entry.id   AF-A0A0G1XE29-F1
#
_cell.length_a   1.000
_cell.length_b   1.000
_cell.length_c   1.000
_cell.angle_alpha   90.00
_cell.angle_beta   90.00
_cell.angle_gamma   90.00
#
_symmetry.space_group_name_H-M   'P 1'
#
loop_
_entity.id
_entity.type
_entity.pdbx_description
1 polymer ?
#
loop_
_entity_poly.entity_id
_entity_poly.type
_entity_poly.pdbx_seq_one_letter_code
_entity_poly.pdbx_strand_id
1 'polypeptide(L)'
;MNRIQVIKRTKLFLEIAEKFPDFRYLGDSILRKKTKPATIKEGIKIGKRLVSILIEYRKTTGIGRGLAAPQINIPKSVFVTYLDNEVQIYINPKIISKSKKLNYFRELCLSCGTMWADIKRPDTISMQWKDKTGKTQIREFSGFVARLIQHEYDHLLGISNLDEAEAKTIEFVTSDPLQEKLRPA
;
A
#
# COMPACT_ATOMS: atom_id res chain seq x y z
N MET A 1 17.23 -17.13 11.18
CA MET A 1 17.08 -15.70 10.81
C MET A 1 18.28 -15.26 9.97
N ASN A 2 18.06 -14.78 8.74
CA ASN A 2 19.14 -14.31 7.88
C ASN A 2 19.58 -12.88 8.30
N ARG A 3 20.52 -12.79 9.24
CA ARG A 3 21.01 -11.52 9.80
C ARG A 3 21.53 -10.54 8.74
N ILE A 4 22.19 -11.05 7.70
CA ILE A 4 22.74 -10.24 6.60
C ILE A 4 21.60 -9.53 5.87
N GLN A 5 20.51 -10.25 5.59
CA GLN A 5 19.36 -9.67 4.89
C GLN A 5 18.67 -8.58 5.72
N VAL A 6 18.55 -8.78 7.04
CA VAL A 6 18.01 -7.75 7.96
C VAL A 6 18.87 -6.48 7.89
N ILE A 7 20.19 -6.61 8.02
CA ILE A 7 21.11 -5.45 7.95
C ILE A 7 20.97 -4.72 6.62
N LYS A 8 20.94 -5.45 5.50
CA LYS A 8 20.80 -4.87 4.16
C LYS A 8 19.48 -4.10 4.01
N ARG A 9 18.36 -4.67 4.49
CA ARG A 9 17.04 -4.01 4.43
C ARG A 9 16.98 -2.79 5.34
N THR A 10 17.57 -2.84 6.53
CA THR A 10 17.60 -1.70 7.44
C THR A 10 18.43 -0.55 6.88
N LYS A 11 19.58 -0.83 6.26
CA LYS A 11 20.36 0.21 5.55
C LYS A 11 19.57 0.86 4.42
N LEU A 12 18.96 0.04 3.56
CA LEU A 12 18.10 0.55 2.48
C LEU A 12 16.93 1.39 3.03
N PHE A 13 16.32 0.98 4.13
CA PHE A 13 15.25 1.75 4.77
C PHE A 13 15.73 3.15 5.20
N LEU A 14 16.92 3.25 5.82
CA LEU A 14 17.49 4.53 6.23
C LEU A 14 17.79 5.43 5.02
N GLU A 15 18.41 4.89 3.97
CA GLU A 15 18.67 5.62 2.72
C GLU A 15 17.37 6.16 2.08
N ILE A 16 16.31 5.37 2.10
CA ILE A 16 14.99 5.78 1.62
C ILE A 16 14.39 6.86 2.51
N ALA A 17 14.50 6.73 3.84
CA ALA A 17 13.96 7.72 4.76
C ALA A 17 14.64 9.09 4.60
N GLU A 18 15.94 9.11 4.32
CA GLU A 18 16.67 10.33 4.00
C GLU A 18 16.28 10.91 2.64
N LYS A 19 16.15 10.06 1.61
CA LYS A 19 15.83 10.48 0.24
C LYS A 19 14.40 11.01 0.10
N PHE A 20 13.45 10.45 0.87
CA PHE A 20 12.02 10.78 0.77
C PHE A 20 11.51 11.35 2.12
N PRO A 21 11.85 12.61 2.45
CA PRO A 21 11.54 13.21 3.75
C PRO A 21 10.04 13.40 4.00
N ASP A 22 9.22 13.34 2.95
CA ASP A 22 7.76 13.40 3.08
C ASP A 22 7.16 12.11 3.65
N PHE A 23 7.88 10.99 3.57
CA PHE A 23 7.36 9.70 4.02
C PHE A 23 7.04 9.67 5.51
N ARG A 24 5.91 9.06 5.81
CA ARG A 24 5.41 8.88 7.16
C ARG A 24 5.52 7.43 7.57
N TYR A 25 5.89 7.24 8.82
CA TYR A 25 6.11 5.94 9.43
C TYR A 25 5.14 5.71 10.59
N LEU A 26 4.89 4.45 10.87
CA LEU A 26 3.97 4.01 11.91
C LEU A 26 4.38 4.65 13.24
N GLY A 27 3.43 5.33 13.88
CA GLY A 27 3.67 6.23 15.01
C GLY A 27 3.29 7.67 14.69
N ASP A 28 3.37 8.10 13.43
CA ASP A 28 2.79 9.38 13.00
C ASP A 28 1.26 9.30 12.97
N SER A 29 0.60 10.25 13.64
CA SER A 29 -0.85 10.27 13.81
C SER A 29 -1.62 10.34 12.49
N ILE A 30 -1.02 10.83 11.39
CA ILE A 30 -1.73 10.90 10.10
C ILE A 30 -2.04 9.50 9.56
N LEU A 31 -1.19 8.52 9.85
CA LEU A 31 -1.39 7.12 9.43
C LEU A 31 -2.44 6.38 10.25
N ARG A 32 -2.98 7.02 11.30
CA ARG A 32 -4.00 6.46 12.20
C ARG A 32 -5.36 7.14 12.04
N LYS A 33 -5.50 8.03 11.05
CA LYS A 33 -6.70 8.84 10.86
C LYS A 33 -7.34 8.53 9.51
N LYS A 34 -8.65 8.31 9.54
CA LYS A 34 -9.46 8.25 8.31
C LYS A 34 -9.33 9.54 7.51
N THR A 35 -9.04 9.40 6.23
CA THR A 35 -8.85 10.52 5.30
C THR A 35 -10.15 11.22 4.96
N LYS A 36 -10.03 12.49 4.53
CA LYS A 36 -11.15 13.25 3.98
C LYS A 36 -11.23 13.02 2.46
N PRO A 37 -12.43 13.07 1.86
CA PRO A 37 -12.56 13.05 0.40
C PRO A 37 -11.75 14.19 -0.26
N ALA A 38 -11.24 13.91 -1.45
CA ALA A 38 -10.65 14.91 -2.33
C ALA A 38 -11.68 15.39 -3.35
N THR A 39 -11.65 16.67 -3.73
CA THR A 39 -12.27 17.07 -4.99
C THR A 39 -11.56 16.39 -6.16
N ILE A 40 -12.19 16.28 -7.33
CA ILE A 40 -11.56 15.66 -8.50
C ILE A 40 -10.25 16.36 -8.89
N LYS A 41 -10.25 17.71 -8.86
CA LYS A 41 -9.06 18.51 -9.18
C LYS A 41 -7.92 18.27 -8.19
N GLU A 42 -8.21 18.24 -6.88
CA GLU A 42 -7.23 17.88 -5.86
C GLU A 42 -6.72 16.45 -6.05
N GLY A 43 -7.64 15.50 -6.25
CA GLY A 43 -7.32 14.08 -6.38
C GLY A 43 -6.40 13.79 -7.55
N ILE A 44 -6.61 14.44 -8.69
CA ILE A 44 -5.72 14.30 -9.86
C ILE A 44 -4.32 14.85 -9.55
N LYS A 45 -4.23 16.01 -8.88
CA LYS A 45 -2.93 16.61 -8.49
C LYS A 45 -2.18 15.70 -7.51
N ILE A 46 -2.87 15.21 -6.49
CA ILE A 46 -2.31 14.29 -5.49
C ILE A 46 -1.87 12.99 -6.15
N GLY A 47 -2.72 12.40 -6.99
CA GLY A 47 -2.43 11.19 -7.74
C GLY A 47 -1.14 11.32 -8.56
N LYS A 48 -0.98 12.42 -9.32
CA LYS A 48 0.26 12.68 -10.09
C LYS A 48 1.51 12.76 -9.20
N ARG A 49 1.41 13.42 -8.03
CA ARG A 49 2.52 13.47 -7.07
C ARG A 49 2.87 12.07 -6.54
N LEU A 50 1.86 11.28 -6.17
CA LEU A 50 2.05 9.90 -5.73
C LEU A 50 2.68 9.03 -6.82
N VAL A 51 2.25 9.17 -8.07
CA VAL A 51 2.87 8.47 -9.21
C VAL A 51 4.36 8.80 -9.30
N SER A 52 4.72 10.09 -9.27
CA SER A 52 6.13 10.50 -9.36
C SER A 52 6.98 9.88 -8.26
N ILE A 53 6.50 9.94 -7.01
CA ILE A 53 7.21 9.40 -5.84
C ILE A 53 7.31 7.88 -5.93
N LEU A 54 6.23 7.17 -6.27
CA LEU A 54 6.24 5.72 -6.40
C LEU A 54 7.21 5.24 -7.48
N ILE A 55 7.27 5.93 -8.63
CA ILE A 55 8.22 5.60 -9.71
C ILE A 55 9.67 5.81 -9.25
N GLU A 56 9.96 6.91 -8.56
CA GLU A 56 11.30 7.17 -8.04
C GLU A 56 11.70 6.16 -6.94
N TYR A 57 10.77 5.83 -6.05
CA TYR A 57 10.96 4.80 -5.03
C TYR A 57 11.28 3.44 -5.67
N ARG A 58 10.54 3.04 -6.73
CA ARG A 58 10.80 1.82 -7.49
C ARG A 58 12.17 1.83 -8.16
N LYS A 59 12.56 2.95 -8.78
CA LYS A 59 13.90 3.11 -9.38
C LYS A 59 15.02 2.91 -8.35
N THR A 60 14.78 3.31 -7.11
CA THR A 60 15.77 3.22 -6.03
C THR A 60 15.80 1.82 -5.40
N THR A 61 14.64 1.20 -5.20
CA THR A 61 14.53 -0.03 -4.37
C THR A 61 14.28 -1.32 -5.16
N GLY A 62 13.85 -1.21 -6.43
CA GLY A 62 13.34 -2.32 -7.23
C GLY A 62 11.95 -2.84 -6.79
N ILE A 63 11.35 -2.27 -5.74
CA ILE A 63 10.07 -2.69 -5.16
C ILE A 63 9.11 -1.51 -5.00
N GLY A 64 7.89 -1.77 -4.54
CA GLY A 64 6.83 -0.77 -4.35
C GLY A 64 5.74 -0.91 -5.39
N ARG A 65 4.56 -1.36 -4.95
CA ARG A 65 3.40 -1.59 -5.83
C ARG A 65 2.23 -0.66 -5.57
N GLY A 66 2.29 0.15 -4.51
CA GLY A 66 1.30 1.18 -4.23
C GLY A 66 1.84 2.24 -3.30
N LEU A 67 1.10 3.35 -3.22
CA LEU A 67 1.38 4.45 -2.32
C LEU A 67 0.09 5.25 -2.08
N ALA A 68 -0.25 5.47 -0.82
CA ALA A 68 -1.41 6.26 -0.40
C ALA A 68 -1.01 7.67 0.05
N ALA A 69 -1.89 8.65 -0.17
CA ALA A 69 -1.67 10.05 0.20
C ALA A 69 -1.27 10.27 1.68
N PRO A 70 -1.85 9.56 2.68
CA PRO A 70 -1.42 9.71 4.08
C PRO A 70 0.05 9.36 4.31
N GLN A 71 0.61 8.45 3.52
CA GLN A 71 2.02 8.05 3.63
C GLN A 71 2.99 9.17 3.24
N ILE A 72 2.52 10.24 2.60
CA ILE A 72 3.28 11.46 2.30
C ILE A 72 2.67 12.70 2.97
N ASN A 73 2.05 12.54 4.14
CA ASN A 73 1.44 13.60 4.93
C ASN A 73 0.23 14.33 4.27
N ILE A 74 -0.49 13.67 3.37
CA ILE A 74 -1.66 14.27 2.70
C ILE A 74 -2.93 13.52 3.17
N PRO A 75 -3.78 14.13 4.03
CA PRO A 75 -4.95 13.46 4.64
C PRO A 75 -6.16 13.40 3.69
N LYS A 76 -5.94 12.97 2.45
CA LYS A 76 -6.94 12.90 1.38
C LYS A 76 -7.11 11.47 0.87
N SER A 77 -8.33 11.12 0.48
CA SER A 77 -8.71 9.78 0.01
C SER A 77 -8.21 9.54 -1.42
N VAL A 78 -6.90 9.32 -1.58
CA VAL A 78 -6.23 9.06 -2.86
C VAL A 78 -5.11 8.06 -2.66
N PHE A 79 -5.06 7.02 -3.48
CA PHE A 79 -3.89 6.15 -3.61
C PHE A 79 -3.58 5.84 -5.07
N VAL A 80 -2.39 5.29 -5.31
CA VAL A 80 -1.97 4.79 -6.62
C VAL A 80 -1.48 3.36 -6.52
N THR A 81 -1.62 2.60 -7.60
CA THR A 81 -1.02 1.26 -7.74
C THR A 81 -0.14 1.20 -8.98
N TYR A 82 0.92 0.39 -8.93
CA TYR A 82 1.77 0.03 -10.07
C TYR A 82 1.71 -1.47 -10.31
N LEU A 83 1.19 -1.89 -11.46
CA LEU A 83 1.12 -3.28 -11.91
C LEU A 83 1.38 -3.32 -13.42
N ASP A 84 2.12 -4.34 -13.88
CA ASP A 84 2.36 -4.58 -15.31
C ASP A 84 2.84 -3.34 -16.10
N ASN A 85 3.72 -2.55 -15.47
CA ASN A 85 4.25 -1.28 -15.98
C ASN A 85 3.24 -0.13 -16.13
N GLU A 86 2.02 -0.30 -15.60
CA GLU A 86 0.98 0.71 -15.59
C GLU A 86 0.73 1.25 -14.19
N VAL A 87 0.47 2.56 -14.11
CA VAL A 87 0.07 3.24 -12.87
C VAL A 87 -1.39 3.65 -12.96
N GLN A 88 -2.14 3.29 -11.93
CA GLN A 88 -3.54 3.66 -11.78
C GLN A 88 -3.75 4.56 -10.57
N ILE A 89 -4.53 5.63 -10.75
CA ILE A 89 -4.91 6.58 -9.70
C ILE A 89 -6.34 6.26 -9.25
N TYR A 90 -6.53 6.18 -7.93
CA TYR A 90 -7.82 5.92 -7.29
C TYR A 90 -8.18 7.12 -6.41
N ILE A 91 -9.16 7.90 -6.85
CA ILE A 91 -9.67 9.07 -6.11
C ILE A 91 -10.99 8.69 -5.45
N ASN A 92 -11.10 8.96 -4.15
CA ASN A 92 -12.24 8.62 -3.30
C ASN A 92 -12.74 7.18 -3.51
N PRO A 93 -11.85 6.16 -3.46
CA PRO A 93 -12.26 4.78 -3.64
C PRO A 93 -13.22 4.33 -2.54
N LYS A 94 -14.06 3.33 -2.85
CA LYS A 94 -14.96 2.67 -1.92
C LYS A 94 -15.10 1.20 -2.31
N ILE A 95 -14.67 0.30 -1.43
CA ILE A 95 -14.95 -1.14 -1.59
C ILE A 95 -16.46 -1.34 -1.36
N ILE A 96 -17.14 -1.90 -2.35
CA ILE A 96 -18.60 -2.10 -2.36
C ILE A 96 -19.01 -3.53 -2.01
N SER A 97 -18.13 -4.51 -2.24
CA SER A 97 -18.34 -5.89 -1.80
C SER A 97 -17.01 -6.60 -1.58
N LYS A 98 -17.03 -7.63 -0.74
CA LYS A 98 -15.91 -8.51 -0.41
C LYS A 98 -16.38 -9.96 -0.50
N SER A 99 -15.56 -10.83 -1.07
CA SER A 99 -15.82 -12.27 -1.06
C SER A 99 -15.63 -12.88 0.33
N LYS A 100 -16.27 -14.03 0.59
CA LYS A 100 -16.06 -14.83 1.80
C LYS A 100 -14.77 -15.66 1.75
N LYS A 101 -14.29 -15.97 0.54
CA LYS A 101 -13.02 -16.69 0.33
C LYS A 101 -11.87 -15.78 0.75
N LEU A 102 -10.95 -16.31 1.54
CA LEU A 102 -9.82 -15.57 2.08
C LEU A 102 -8.50 -16.14 1.53
N ASN A 103 -7.45 -15.33 1.55
CA ASN A 103 -6.08 -15.75 1.30
C ASN A 103 -5.11 -15.12 2.31
N TYR A 104 -3.93 -15.72 2.46
CA TYR A 104 -2.80 -15.22 3.24
C TYR A 104 -1.71 -14.68 2.31
N PHE A 105 -1.00 -13.66 2.80
CA PHE A 105 0.19 -13.09 2.16
C PHE A 105 0.99 -12.33 3.20
N ARG A 106 2.32 -12.36 3.11
CA ARG A 106 3.18 -11.49 3.91
C ARG A 106 3.25 -10.09 3.33
N GLU A 107 2.55 -9.15 3.96
CA GLU A 107 2.56 -7.76 3.51
C GLU A 107 3.75 -7.01 4.11
N LEU A 108 4.49 -6.34 3.24
CA LEU A 108 5.51 -5.35 3.58
C LEU A 108 4.94 -3.95 3.27
N CYS A 109 5.09 -3.04 4.20
CA CYS A 109 4.71 -1.64 4.01
C CYS A 109 5.92 -0.74 4.26
N LEU A 110 6.16 0.20 3.35
CA LEU A 110 7.15 1.28 3.51
C LEU A 110 7.02 1.98 4.87
N SER A 111 5.80 2.30 5.27
CA SER A 111 5.52 3.01 6.52
C SER A 111 5.75 2.16 7.77
N CYS A 112 5.97 0.86 7.64
CA CYS A 112 6.23 -0.07 8.75
C CYS A 112 7.70 -0.54 8.80
N GLY A 113 8.58 0.13 8.06
CA GLY A 113 10.01 -0.15 8.06
C GLY A 113 10.36 -1.47 7.40
N THR A 114 11.12 -2.30 8.11
CA THR A 114 11.66 -3.57 7.61
C THR A 114 10.90 -4.78 8.12
N MET A 115 9.69 -4.57 8.63
CA MET A 115 8.81 -5.62 9.13
C MET A 115 7.73 -5.98 8.12
N TRP A 116 7.38 -7.26 8.10
CA TRP A 116 6.21 -7.79 7.42
C TRP A 116 5.41 -8.66 8.39
N ALA A 117 4.19 -8.99 8.01
CA ALA A 117 3.35 -9.93 8.76
C ALA A 117 2.42 -10.68 7.81
N ASP A 118 1.99 -11.87 8.22
CA ASP A 118 0.95 -12.61 7.51
C ASP A 118 -0.40 -11.93 7.73
N ILE A 119 -1.04 -11.50 6.64
CA ILE A 119 -2.32 -10.78 6.67
C ILE A 119 -3.38 -11.61 5.98
N LYS A 120 -4.53 -11.82 6.64
CA LYS A 120 -5.71 -12.46 6.04
C LYS A 120 -6.55 -11.43 5.30
N ARG A 121 -6.87 -11.66 4.02
CA ARG A 121 -7.77 -10.76 3.25
C ARG A 121 -8.74 -11.52 2.34
N PRO A 122 -9.91 -10.93 2.04
CA PRO A 122 -10.77 -11.35 0.94
C PRO A 122 -10.01 -11.53 -0.37
N ASP A 123 -10.26 -12.66 -1.03
CA ASP A 123 -9.63 -13.05 -2.29
C ASP A 123 -10.11 -12.21 -3.48
N THR A 124 -11.33 -11.69 -3.37
CA THR A 124 -11.98 -10.83 -4.37
C THR A 124 -12.70 -9.69 -3.70
N ILE A 125 -12.64 -8.52 -4.32
CA ILE A 125 -13.38 -7.31 -3.94
C ILE A 125 -13.98 -6.64 -5.17
N SER A 126 -15.12 -5.98 -5.02
CA SER A 126 -15.58 -4.98 -5.99
C SER A 126 -15.39 -3.59 -5.41
N MET A 127 -14.92 -2.66 -6.21
CA MET A 127 -14.61 -1.30 -5.77
C MET A 127 -15.12 -0.27 -6.78
N GLN A 128 -15.63 0.84 -6.25
CA GLN A 128 -15.96 2.05 -7.00
C GLN A 128 -14.90 3.12 -6.72
N TRP A 129 -14.45 3.87 -7.74
CA TRP A 129 -13.56 5.02 -7.56
C TRP A 129 -13.69 6.03 -8.71
N LYS A 130 -13.03 7.18 -8.59
CA LYS A 130 -12.85 8.16 -9.66
C LYS A 130 -11.43 8.05 -10.23
N ASP A 131 -11.31 7.91 -11.54
CA ASP A 131 -10.01 7.77 -12.22
C ASP A 131 -9.31 9.12 -12.49
N LYS A 132 -8.17 9.09 -13.19
CA LYS A 132 -7.37 10.28 -13.57
C LYS A 132 -8.11 11.30 -14.44
N THR A 133 -9.24 10.92 -15.05
CA THR A 133 -10.12 11.79 -15.85
C THR A 133 -11.31 12.31 -15.05
N GLY A 134 -11.52 11.80 -13.83
CA GLY A 134 -12.69 12.10 -13.01
C GLY A 134 -13.91 11.23 -13.33
N LYS A 135 -13.78 10.23 -14.22
CA LYS A 135 -14.86 9.29 -14.54
C LYS A 135 -15.02 8.28 -13.41
N THR A 136 -16.27 7.93 -13.08
CA THR A 136 -16.56 6.84 -12.15
C THR A 136 -16.21 5.50 -12.80
N GLN A 137 -15.48 4.68 -12.07
CA GLN A 137 -15.19 3.31 -12.42
C GLN A 137 -15.78 2.39 -11.35
N ILE A 138 -16.26 1.23 -11.77
CA ILE A 138 -16.66 0.13 -10.89
C ILE A 138 -16.04 -1.12 -11.49
N ARG A 139 -15.26 -1.86 -10.71
CA ARG A 139 -14.57 -3.08 -11.18
C ARG A 139 -14.42 -4.07 -10.04
N GLU A 140 -14.48 -5.35 -10.40
CA GLU A 140 -14.09 -6.47 -9.55
C GLU A 140 -12.59 -6.77 -9.71
N PHE A 141 -11.90 -7.00 -8.61
CA PHE A 141 -10.49 -7.38 -8.57
C PHE A 141 -10.35 -8.67 -7.77
N SER A 142 -9.43 -9.53 -8.18
CA SER A 142 -9.13 -10.79 -7.51
C SER A 142 -7.61 -10.97 -7.26
N GLY A 143 -7.28 -11.93 -6.40
CA GLY A 143 -5.90 -12.35 -6.12
C GLY A 143 -5.02 -11.20 -5.63
N PHE A 144 -3.83 -11.08 -6.21
CA PHE A 144 -2.82 -10.13 -5.71
C PHE A 144 -3.26 -8.68 -5.90
N VAL A 145 -3.97 -8.38 -7.00
CA VAL A 145 -4.47 -7.03 -7.28
C VAL A 145 -5.51 -6.62 -6.26
N ALA A 146 -6.44 -7.53 -5.91
CA ALA A 146 -7.41 -7.29 -4.84
C ALA A 146 -6.72 -7.01 -3.51
N ARG A 147 -5.67 -7.75 -3.17
CA ARG A 147 -4.89 -7.56 -1.94
C ARG A 147 -4.19 -6.21 -1.92
N LEU A 148 -3.47 -5.87 -2.99
CA LEU A 148 -2.78 -4.57 -3.13
C LEU A 148 -3.76 -3.41 -2.95
N ILE A 149 -4.92 -3.46 -3.61
CA ILE A 149 -5.95 -2.43 -3.47
C ILE A 149 -6.49 -2.34 -2.04
N GLN A 150 -6.72 -3.48 -1.38
CA GLN A 150 -7.15 -3.49 0.02
C GLN A 150 -6.10 -2.87 0.94
N HIS A 151 -4.81 -3.16 0.74
CA HIS A 151 -3.72 -2.54 1.49
C HIS A 151 -3.70 -1.01 1.33
N GLU A 152 -3.75 -0.52 0.09
CA GLU A 152 -3.76 0.92 -0.17
C GLU A 152 -5.05 1.61 0.34
N TYR A 153 -6.17 0.89 0.31
CA TYR A 153 -7.44 1.36 0.86
C TYR A 153 -7.39 1.50 2.39
N ASP A 154 -6.75 0.57 3.09
CA ASP A 154 -6.60 0.59 4.55
C ASP A 154 -5.84 1.83 5.04
N HIS A 155 -4.81 2.27 4.31
CA HIS A 155 -4.13 3.54 4.60
C HIS A 155 -5.09 4.73 4.61
N LEU A 156 -6.12 4.72 3.75
CA LEU A 156 -7.12 5.78 3.70
C LEU A 156 -8.08 5.76 4.90
N LEU A 157 -8.15 4.63 5.60
CA LEU A 157 -8.91 4.42 6.83
C LEU A 157 -8.06 4.63 8.09
N GLY A 158 -6.75 4.79 7.95
CA GLY A 158 -5.81 4.87 9.07
C GLY A 158 -5.43 3.52 9.66
N ILE A 159 -5.51 2.46 8.84
CA ILE A 159 -5.19 1.08 9.21
C ILE A 159 -3.86 0.70 8.52
N SER A 160 -2.93 0.14 9.28
CA SER A 160 -1.67 -0.42 8.80
C SER A 160 -1.81 -1.93 8.64
N ASN A 161 -0.99 -2.54 7.77
CA ASN A 161 -0.87 -3.99 7.70
C ASN A 161 -0.54 -4.62 9.06
N LEU A 162 0.22 -3.95 9.93
CA LEU A 162 0.57 -4.50 11.25
C LEU A 162 -0.60 -4.54 12.24
N ASP A 163 -1.67 -3.77 12.00
CA ASP A 163 -2.90 -3.87 12.81
C ASP A 163 -3.73 -5.11 12.45
N GLU A 164 -3.61 -5.57 11.20
CA GLU A 164 -4.29 -6.75 10.64
C GLU A 164 -3.40 -8.00 10.67
N ALA A 165 -2.27 -7.93 11.38
CA ALA A 165 -1.29 -9.01 11.46
C ALA A 165 -1.84 -10.22 12.22
N GLU A 166 -1.68 -11.41 11.63
CA GLU A 166 -1.91 -12.66 12.35
C GLU A 166 -0.96 -12.76 13.55
N ALA A 167 -1.48 -13.28 14.65
CA ALA A 167 -0.74 -13.36 15.90
C ALA A 167 0.60 -14.10 15.70
N LYS A 168 1.69 -13.51 16.23
CA LYS A 168 3.06 -14.06 16.18
C LYS A 168 3.66 -14.18 14.77
N THR A 169 3.17 -13.43 13.78
CA THR A 169 3.70 -13.44 12.40
C THR A 169 4.48 -12.18 12.03
N ILE A 170 4.56 -11.18 12.92
CA ILE A 170 5.35 -9.98 12.71
C ILE A 170 6.83 -10.34 12.78
N GLU A 171 7.53 -10.19 11.65
CA GLU A 171 8.93 -10.56 11.50
C GLU A 171 9.69 -9.50 10.72
N PHE A 172 11.02 -9.46 10.88
CA PHE A 172 11.86 -8.76 9.92
C PHE A 172 11.82 -9.46 8.56
N VAL A 173 11.88 -8.68 7.47
CA VAL A 173 12.00 -9.20 6.11
C VAL A 173 13.36 -9.89 5.96
N THR A 174 13.35 -11.22 6.00
CA THR A 174 14.56 -12.07 5.92
C THR A 174 14.75 -12.76 4.57
N SER A 175 13.82 -12.60 3.63
CA SER A 175 13.90 -13.10 2.26
C SER A 175 13.46 -12.04 1.24
N ASP A 176 13.45 -12.41 -0.05
CA ASP A 176 13.00 -11.51 -1.11
C ASP A 176 11.47 -11.40 -1.13
N PRO A 177 10.88 -10.22 -0.82
CA PRO A 177 9.43 -10.03 -0.84
C PRO A 177 8.83 -10.17 -2.24
N LEU A 178 9.64 -10.13 -3.32
CA LEU A 178 9.14 -10.36 -4.67
C LEU A 178 8.85 -11.85 -4.96
N GLN A 179 9.37 -12.76 -4.15
CA GLN A 179 9.12 -14.20 -4.26
C GLN A 179 7.91 -14.65 -3.42
N GLU A 180 7.31 -13.75 -2.65
CA GLU A 180 6.14 -14.05 -1.83
C GLU A 180 4.92 -14.37 -2.71
N LYS A 181 4.16 -15.40 -2.32
CA LYS A 181 2.99 -15.89 -3.05
C LYS A 181 1.76 -15.89 -2.16
N LEU A 182 0.60 -15.68 -2.78
CA LEU A 182 -0.67 -15.89 -2.11
C LEU A 182 -0.80 -17.36 -1.69
N ARG A 183 -1.27 -17.56 -0.47
CA ARG A 183 -1.57 -18.87 0.11
C ARG A 183 -3.07 -18.95 0.40
N PRO A 184 -3.71 -20.12 0.25
CA PRO A 184 -5.05 -20.34 0.80
C PRO A 184 -5.06 -20.07 2.32
N ALA A 185 -6.20 -19.61 2.84
CA ALA A 185 -6.36 -19.21 4.23
C ALA A 185 -7.39 -20.00 5.02
#